data_AF-A0A942A1B2-F1
#
_entry.id   AF-A0A942A1B2-F1
#
_cell.length_a   1.000
_cell.length_b   1.000
_cell.length_c   1.000
_cell.angle_alpha   90.00
_cell.angle_beta   90.00
_cell.angle_gamma   90.00
#
_symmetry.space_group_name_H-M   'P 1'
#
loop_
_entity.id
_entity.type
_entity.pdbx_description
1 polymer ?
#
loop_
_entity_poly.entity_id
_entity_poly.type
_entity_poly.pdbx_seq_one_letter_code
_entity_poly.pdbx_strand_id
1 'polypeptide(L)'
;MNEKCKHILLTAAIFLLSVPAFSLAEEEETNILFIFDSSASMTNPVSDVESKMEAAKNVLSEVVGYLPENINVGLAKKIGVRP
;
A
#
# COMPACT_ATOMS: atom_id res chain seq x y z
N MET A 1 32.50 47.15 -10.04
CA MET A 1 32.28 45.73 -9.71
C MET A 1 33.33 44.91 -10.47
N ASN A 2 34.26 44.27 -9.76
CA ASN A 2 35.45 43.62 -10.34
C ASN A 2 35.05 42.36 -11.12
N GLU A 3 35.63 42.13 -12.30
CA GLU A 3 35.39 40.93 -13.13
C GLU A 3 35.57 39.61 -12.36
N LYS A 4 36.44 39.59 -11.35
CA LYS A 4 36.62 38.44 -10.43
C LYS A 4 35.37 38.12 -9.60
N CYS A 5 34.60 39.13 -9.21
CA CYS A 5 33.40 38.96 -8.40
C CYS A 5 32.24 38.38 -9.23
N LYS A 6 32.17 38.72 -10.53
CA LYS A 6 31.22 38.12 -11.48
C LYS A 6 31.49 36.62 -11.69
N HIS A 7 32.75 36.24 -11.82
CA HIS A 7 33.13 34.82 -11.98
C HIS A 7 32.80 33.98 -10.75
N ILE A 8 33.04 34.51 -9.54
CA ILE A 8 32.69 33.83 -8.28
C ILE A 8 31.17 33.66 -8.15
N LEU A 9 30.40 34.69 -8.54
CA LEU A 9 28.94 34.61 -8.52
C LEU A 9 28.41 33.57 -9.52
N LEU A 10 29.04 33.49 -10.70
CA LEU A 10 28.64 32.56 -11.76
C LEU A 10 28.94 31.10 -11.37
N THR A 11 30.11 30.82 -10.78
CA THR A 11 30.46 29.46 -10.35
C THR A 11 29.59 28.99 -9.19
N ALA A 12 29.25 29.86 -8.25
CA ALA A 12 28.32 29.55 -7.18
C ALA A 12 26.91 29.23 -7.72
N ALA A 13 26.43 30.00 -8.70
CA ALA A 13 25.12 29.75 -9.32
C ALA A 13 25.05 28.41 -10.06
N ILE A 14 26.12 28.04 -10.79
CA ILE A 14 26.19 26.75 -11.49
C ILE A 14 26.22 25.59 -10.49
N PHE A 15 26.95 25.73 -9.38
CA PHE A 15 27.02 24.71 -8.35
C PHE A 15 25.67 24.49 -7.65
N LEU A 16 24.94 25.57 -7.36
CA LEU A 16 23.58 25.51 -6.79
C LEU A 16 22.56 24.85 -7.74
N LEU A 17 22.73 25.01 -9.05
CA LEU A 17 21.89 24.35 -10.06
C LEU A 17 22.27 22.91 -10.34
N SER A 18 23.47 22.47 -9.92
CA SER A 18 23.95 21.09 -10.09
C SER A 18 23.52 20.14 -8.98
N VAL A 19 22.78 20.62 -7.97
CA VAL A 19 22.22 19.73 -6.95
C VAL A 19 21.20 18.84 -7.67
N PRO A 20 21.45 17.52 -7.78
CA PRO A 20 20.45 16.63 -8.32
C PRO A 20 19.22 16.79 -7.44
N ALA A 21 18.08 17.08 -8.06
CA ALA A 21 16.80 16.98 -7.39
C ALA A 21 16.73 15.54 -6.87
N PHE A 22 16.98 15.38 -5.57
CA PHE A 22 16.66 14.15 -4.86
C PHE A 22 15.15 14.02 -5.02
N SER A 23 14.74 13.27 -6.03
CA SER A 23 13.37 12.80 -6.13
C SER A 23 13.18 11.98 -4.88
N LEU A 24 12.47 12.55 -3.89
CA LEU A 24 11.82 11.72 -2.88
C LEU A 24 11.02 10.72 -3.70
N ALA A 25 11.42 9.44 -3.64
CA ALA A 25 10.69 8.38 -4.29
C ALA A 25 9.24 8.53 -3.82
N GLU A 26 8.35 8.87 -4.74
CA GLU A 26 6.92 8.86 -4.48
C GLU A 26 6.62 7.43 -4.06
N GLU A 27 6.29 7.22 -2.79
CA GLU A 27 5.97 5.88 -2.29
C GLU A 27 4.79 5.39 -3.12
N GLU A 28 5.04 4.42 -4.02
CA GLU A 28 3.98 3.89 -4.88
C GLU A 28 2.84 3.38 -3.99
N GLU A 29 1.68 4.03 -4.09
CA GLU A 29 0.47 3.61 -3.38
C GLU A 29 0.15 2.16 -3.75
N THR A 30 0.25 1.28 -2.76
CA THR A 30 -0.02 -0.15 -2.96
C THR A 30 -1.51 -0.41 -2.77
N ASN A 31 -2.15 -1.05 -3.74
CA ASN A 31 -3.58 -1.33 -3.73
C ASN A 31 -3.84 -2.84 -3.59
N ILE A 32 -4.56 -3.24 -2.54
CA ILE A 32 -4.89 -4.65 -2.25
C ILE A 32 -6.40 -4.85 -2.31
N LEU A 33 -6.85 -5.84 -3.08
CA LEU A 33 -8.25 -6.29 -3.10
C LEU A 33 -8.38 -7.69 -2.49
N PHE A 34 -9.02 -7.76 -1.32
CA PHE A 34 -9.39 -9.04 -0.72
C PHE A 34 -10.68 -9.56 -1.36
N ILE A 35 -10.68 -10.82 -1.80
CA ILE A 35 -11.87 -11.50 -2.30
C ILE A 35 -12.31 -12.52 -1.24
N PHE A 36 -13.42 -12.23 -0.57
CA PHE A 36 -13.94 -13.07 0.50
C PHE A 36 -15.00 -14.04 -0.04
N ASP A 37 -14.69 -15.34 -0.01
CA ASP A 37 -15.65 -16.38 -0.36
C ASP A 37 -16.73 -16.50 0.72
N SER A 38 -17.99 -16.38 0.31
CA SER A 38 -19.18 -16.48 1.17
C SER A 38 -20.14 -17.56 0.69
N SER A 39 -19.64 -18.54 -0.06
CA SER A 39 -20.41 -19.71 -0.49
C SER A 39 -20.86 -20.56 0.72
N ALA A 40 -21.87 -21.41 0.49
CA ALA A 40 -22.43 -22.26 1.55
C ALA A 40 -21.38 -23.18 2.20
N SER A 41 -20.34 -23.61 1.47
CA SER A 41 -19.29 -24.45 2.05
C SER A 41 -18.48 -23.75 3.15
N MET A 42 -18.54 -22.41 3.22
CA MET A 42 -17.88 -21.61 4.25
C MET A 42 -18.60 -21.68 5.61
N THR A 43 -19.84 -22.19 5.67
CA THR A 43 -20.51 -22.46 6.95
C THR A 43 -20.05 -23.76 7.58
N ASN A 44 -19.29 -24.59 6.87
CA ASN A 44 -18.77 -25.84 7.41
C ASN A 44 -17.72 -25.55 8.50
N PRO A 45 -17.65 -26.38 9.55
CA PRO A 45 -16.67 -26.23 10.61
C PRO A 45 -15.23 -26.43 10.10
N VAL A 46 -14.29 -25.72 10.72
CA VAL A 46 -12.84 -26.03 10.71
C VAL A 46 -12.40 -26.69 12.01
N SER A 47 -13.16 -26.48 13.08
CA SER A 47 -13.02 -27.08 14.41
C SER A 47 -14.41 -27.26 15.03
N ASP A 48 -14.49 -27.82 16.24
CA ASP A 48 -15.76 -28.05 16.93
C ASP A 48 -16.52 -26.76 17.30
N VAL A 49 -15.85 -25.60 17.28
CA VAL A 49 -16.39 -24.32 17.75
C VAL A 49 -16.37 -23.21 16.69
N GLU A 50 -15.75 -23.43 15.53
CA GLU A 50 -15.49 -22.37 14.56
C GLU A 50 -15.81 -22.82 13.12
N SER A 51 -16.53 -21.96 12.39
CA SER A 51 -16.77 -22.14 10.95
C SER A 51 -15.62 -21.62 10.10
N LYS A 52 -15.45 -22.13 8.87
CA LYS A 52 -14.49 -21.57 7.90
C LYS A 52 -14.67 -20.07 7.69
N MET A 53 -15.93 -19.61 7.68
CA MET A 53 -16.25 -18.20 7.54
C MET A 53 -15.78 -17.38 8.74
N GLU A 54 -15.94 -17.89 9.95
CA GLU A 54 -15.50 -17.21 11.17
C GLU A 54 -13.97 -17.15 11.24
N ALA A 55 -13.29 -18.28 10.98
CA ALA A 55 -11.84 -18.33 10.87
C ALA A 55 -11.29 -17.34 9.83
N ALA A 56 -11.89 -17.29 8.64
CA ALA A 56 -11.47 -16.38 7.58
C ALA A 56 -11.69 -14.90 7.94
N LYS A 57 -12.78 -14.57 8.65
CA LYS A 57 -13.02 -13.20 9.15
C LYS A 57 -12.00 -12.79 10.19
N ASN A 58 -11.68 -13.70 11.13
CA ASN A 58 -10.71 -13.46 12.19
C ASN A 58 -9.33 -13.15 11.59
N VAL A 59 -8.87 -13.98 10.65
CA VAL A 59 -7.60 -13.76 9.95
C VAL A 59 -7.61 -12.48 9.12
N LEU A 60 -8.70 -12.20 8.38
CA LEU A 60 -8.78 -10.98 7.58
C LEU A 60 -8.72 -9.72 8.46
N SER A 61 -9.42 -9.73 9.61
CA SER A 61 -9.38 -8.63 10.57
C SER A 61 -7.98 -8.41 11.14
N GLU A 62 -7.27 -9.50 11.44
CA GLU A 62 -5.90 -9.45 11.93
C GLU A 62 -4.95 -8.90 10.87
N VAL A 63 -5.01 -9.44 9.64
CA VAL A 63 -4.16 -9.00 8.52
C VAL A 63 -4.34 -7.52 8.24
N VAL A 64 -5.59 -7.04 8.15
CA VAL A 64 -5.87 -5.62 7.90
C VAL A 64 -5.30 -4.74 9.01
N GLY A 65 -5.31 -5.22 10.27
CA GLY A 65 -4.71 -4.51 11.40
C GLY A 65 -3.18 -4.36 11.34
N TYR A 66 -2.49 -5.17 10.53
CA TYR A 66 -1.03 -5.11 10.35
C TYR A 66 -0.59 -4.42 9.05
N LEU A 67 -1.53 -3.97 8.20
CA LEU A 67 -1.16 -3.30 6.95
C LEU A 67 -0.58 -1.91 7.22
N PRO A 68 0.49 -1.51 6.51
CA PRO A 68 1.00 -0.14 6.53
C PRO A 68 -0.06 0.90 6.12
N GLU A 69 0.10 2.14 6.60
CA GLU A 69 -0.85 3.23 6.33
C GLU A 69 -0.90 3.67 4.86
N ASN A 70 0.12 3.35 4.07
CA ASN A 70 0.21 3.68 2.63
C ASN A 70 -0.43 2.63 1.71
N ILE A 71 -1.23 1.71 2.26
CA ILE A 71 -1.97 0.70 1.51
C ILE A 71 -3.45 1.05 1.41
N ASN A 72 -3.94 1.12 0.17
CA ASN A 72 -5.37 1.17 -0.13
C ASN A 72 -5.96 -0.24 -0.11
N VAL A 73 -7.02 -0.44 0.66
CA VAL A 73 -7.64 -1.77 0.86
C VAL A 73 -9.07 -1.80 0.33
N GLY A 74 -9.36 -2.76 -0.54
CA GLY A 74 -10.72 -3.12 -0.98
C GLY A 74 -11.14 -4.50 -0.49
N LEU A 75 -12.45 -4.72 -0.34
CA LEU A 75 -13.04 -6.01 -0.02
C LEU A 75 -14.20 -6.33 -0.98
N ALA A 76 -14.08 -7.41 -1.73
CA ALA A 76 -15.13 -7.93 -2.59
C ALA A 76 -15.69 -9.24 -2.03
N LYS A 77 -17.01 -9.34 -1.96
CA LYS A 77 -17.70 -10.58 -1.56
C LYS A 77 -17.92 -11.45 -2.79
N LYS A 78 -17.35 -12.66 -2.80
CA LYS A 78 -17.69 -13.70 -3.78
C LYS A 78 -18.86 -14.53 -3.25
N ILE A 79 -19.96 -14.54 -3.98
CA ILE A 79 -21.14 -15.35 -3.68
C ILE A 79 -21.08 -16.60 -4.56
N GLY A 80 -21.06 -17.78 -3.94
CA GLY A 80 -21.21 -19.03 -4.67
C GLY A 80 -22.63 -19.11 -5.24
N VAL A 81 -22.75 -19.23 -6.57
CA VAL A 81 -24.03 -19.47 -7.23
C VAL A 81 -24.49 -20.87 -6.85
N ARG A 82 -25.67 -21.02 -6.23
CA ARG A 82 -26.29 -22.35 -6.11
C ARG A 82 -26.75 -22.79 -7.51
N PRO A 83 -26.49 -24.03 -7.92
CA PRO A 83 -27.21 -24.62 -9.06
C PRO A 83 -28.71 -24.72 -8.76
#